data_AF-A0A7S3IIT4-F1
#
_entry.id   AF-A0A7S3IIT4-F1
#
_cell.length_a   1.000
_cell.length_b   1.000
_cell.length_c   1.000
_cell.angle_alpha   90.00
_cell.angle_beta   90.00
_cell.angle_gamma   90.00
#
_symmetry.space_group_name_H-M   'P 1'
#
loop_
_entity.id
_entity.type
_entity.pdbx_description
1 polymer ?
#
loop_
_entity_poly.entity_id
_entity_poly.type
_entity_poly.pdbx_seq_one_letter_code
_entity_poly.pdbx_strand_id
1 'polypeptide(L)'
;GKTGAVLQPAKFIFMILQAIAFHTLTKMMNQHIIDVAVPARLKDGALHEDAKNNFMFWSVLALICLAVEFFIIFSGKTLFNDKYNIVVIGAHIMGLAATAVFMMQSAHYTYLKWLFYLAAALPLGLEVVSWTFSTMNFRSQ
;
A
#
# COMPACT_ATOMS: atom_id res chain seq x y z
N GLY A 1 20.30 -18.81 -1.41
CA GLY A 1 20.51 -19.06 -2.86
C GLY A 1 19.19 -19.24 -3.60
N LYS A 2 18.51 -20.38 -3.42
CA LYS A 2 17.30 -20.75 -4.19
C LYS A 2 16.01 -20.04 -3.74
N THR A 3 15.93 -19.59 -2.48
CA THR A 3 14.76 -18.95 -1.86
C THR A 3 14.57 -17.49 -2.30
N GLY A 4 15.62 -16.67 -2.29
CA GLY A 4 15.55 -15.27 -2.72
C GLY A 4 15.03 -15.06 -4.16
N ALA A 5 15.32 -16.02 -5.05
CA ALA A 5 14.83 -16.01 -6.44
C ALA A 5 13.31 -16.18 -6.57
N VAL A 6 12.64 -16.76 -5.56
CA VAL A 6 11.17 -16.96 -5.54
C VAL A 6 10.48 -15.83 -4.77
N LEU A 7 11.12 -15.31 -3.72
CA LEU A 7 10.52 -14.29 -2.85
C LEU A 7 10.40 -12.92 -3.54
N GLN A 8 11.35 -12.56 -4.41
CA GLN A 8 11.27 -11.27 -5.12
C GLN A 8 10.09 -11.19 -6.12
N PRO A 9 9.90 -12.19 -7.00
CA PRO A 9 8.69 -12.25 -7.84
C PRO A 9 7.40 -12.20 -7.01
N ALA A 10 7.34 -12.90 -5.88
CA ALA A 10 6.17 -12.88 -5.00
C ALA A 10 5.89 -11.47 -4.44
N LYS A 11 6.91 -10.76 -3.92
CA LYS A 11 6.77 -9.37 -3.46
C LYS A 11 6.24 -8.47 -4.56
N PHE A 12 6.82 -8.57 -5.76
CA PHE A 12 6.41 -7.79 -6.92
C PHE A 12 4.93 -8.03 -7.26
N ILE A 13 4.49 -9.29 -7.32
CA ILE A 13 3.08 -9.62 -7.58
C ILE A 13 2.15 -8.98 -6.54
N PHE A 14 2.47 -9.13 -5.25
CA PHE A 14 1.64 -8.56 -4.20
C PHE A 14 1.59 -7.03 -4.22
N MET A 15 2.70 -6.37 -4.51
CA MET A 15 2.75 -4.91 -4.69
C MET A 15 1.90 -4.45 -5.88
N ILE A 16 1.92 -5.19 -7.00
CA ILE A 16 1.05 -4.89 -8.16
C ILE A 16 -0.43 -5.09 -7.81
N LEU A 17 -0.78 -6.17 -7.11
CA LEU A 17 -2.14 -6.39 -6.64
C LEU A 17 -2.59 -5.25 -5.72
N GLN A 18 -1.71 -4.76 -4.83
CA GLN A 18 -2.01 -3.65 -3.94
C GLN A 18 -2.23 -2.34 -4.72
N ALA A 19 -1.44 -2.08 -5.76
CA ALA A 19 -1.64 -0.93 -6.65
C ALA A 19 -2.98 -1.01 -7.39
N ILE A 20 -3.36 -2.20 -7.88
CA ILE A 20 -4.67 -2.44 -8.50
C ILE A 20 -5.81 -2.23 -7.49
N ALA A 21 -5.63 -2.68 -6.25
CA ALA A 21 -6.61 -2.49 -5.18
C ALA A 21 -6.81 -1.00 -4.87
N PHE A 22 -5.75 -0.22 -4.70
CA PHE A 22 -5.85 1.24 -4.53
C PHE A 22 -6.46 1.94 -5.74
N HIS A 23 -6.12 1.52 -6.96
CA HIS A 23 -6.77 2.07 -8.16
C HIS A 23 -8.28 1.77 -8.19
N THR A 24 -8.67 0.55 -7.83
CA THR A 24 -10.10 0.16 -7.74
C THR A 24 -10.81 0.97 -6.65
N LEU A 25 -10.15 1.18 -5.52
CA LEU A 25 -10.64 1.99 -4.42
C LEU A 25 -10.94 3.44 -4.84
N THR A 26 -10.10 4.04 -5.70
CA THR A 26 -10.39 5.38 -6.25
C THR A 26 -11.64 5.41 -7.13
N LYS A 27 -11.95 4.33 -7.85
CA LYS A 27 -13.21 4.22 -8.62
C LYS A 27 -14.43 4.07 -7.72
N MET A 28 -14.26 3.46 -6.55
CA MET A 28 -15.29 3.28 -5.53
C MET A 28 -15.43 4.48 -4.59
N MET A 29 -14.60 5.52 -4.74
CA MET A 29 -14.56 6.70 -3.86
C MET A 29 -15.94 7.27 -3.56
N ASN A 30 -16.78 7.44 -4.60
CA ASN A 30 -18.11 8.00 -4.43
C ASN A 30 -18.98 7.14 -3.52
N GLN A 31 -18.88 5.81 -3.54
CA GLN A 31 -19.64 4.94 -2.64
C GLN A 31 -19.22 5.16 -1.18
N HIS A 32 -17.91 5.25 -0.91
CA HIS A 32 -17.38 5.47 0.44
C HIS A 32 -17.65 6.86 1.01
N ILE A 33 -17.90 7.86 0.17
CA ILE A 33 -18.20 9.23 0.58
C ILE A 33 -19.72 9.46 0.66
N ILE A 34 -20.46 9.08 -0.40
CA ILE A 34 -21.88 9.41 -0.59
C ILE A 34 -22.80 8.49 0.22
N ASP A 35 -22.45 7.22 0.38
CA ASP A 35 -23.35 6.23 1.02
C ASP A 35 -23.10 6.13 2.54
N VAL A 36 -21.96 6.64 3.02
CA VAL A 36 -21.47 6.38 4.39
C VAL A 36 -21.21 7.67 5.18
N ALA A 37 -20.74 8.73 4.52
CA ALA A 37 -20.23 9.92 5.21
C ALA A 37 -21.12 11.16 5.08
N VAL A 38 -21.83 11.32 3.95
CA VAL A 38 -22.60 12.55 3.66
C VAL A 38 -24.10 12.27 3.68
N PRO A 39 -24.86 12.80 4.66
CA PRO A 39 -26.32 12.76 4.63
C PRO A 39 -26.83 13.31 3.30
N ALA A 40 -27.84 12.68 2.68
CA ALA A 40 -28.35 13.02 1.34
C ALA A 40 -28.61 14.52 1.09
N ARG A 41 -28.90 15.28 2.15
CA ARG A 41 -29.12 16.72 2.18
C ARG A 41 -27.87 17.62 2.04
N LEU A 42 -26.65 17.08 2.04
CA LEU A 42 -25.39 17.83 1.99
C LEU A 42 -24.48 17.42 0.81
N LYS A 43 -25.02 16.67 -0.15
CA LYS A 43 -24.26 16.07 -1.26
C LYS A 43 -23.71 17.07 -2.30
N ASP A 44 -24.24 18.30 -2.34
CA ASP A 44 -23.84 19.36 -3.29
C ASP A 44 -23.00 20.48 -2.66
N GLY A 45 -22.22 20.18 -1.62
CA GLY A 45 -21.46 21.18 -0.86
C GLY A 45 -19.93 21.00 -0.84
N ALA A 46 -19.22 22.02 -0.35
CA ALA A 46 -17.76 22.01 -0.13
C ALA A 46 -17.25 20.82 0.69
N LEU A 47 -18.10 20.22 1.53
CA LEU A 47 -17.79 19.02 2.32
C LEU A 47 -17.55 17.76 1.46
N HIS A 48 -18.26 17.63 0.32
CA HIS A 48 -18.07 16.51 -0.59
C HIS A 48 -16.73 16.62 -1.33
N GLU A 49 -16.38 17.83 -1.76
CA GLU A 49 -15.09 18.11 -2.40
C GLU A 49 -13.91 17.93 -1.45
N ASP A 50 -14.03 18.36 -0.19
CA ASP A 50 -13.00 18.09 0.84
C ASP A 50 -12.80 16.58 1.07
N ALA A 51 -13.90 15.82 1.20
CA ALA A 51 -13.84 14.37 1.35
C ALA A 51 -13.18 13.68 0.16
N LYS A 52 -13.49 14.11 -1.08
CA LYS A 52 -12.82 13.61 -2.30
C LYS A 52 -11.33 13.93 -2.29
N ASN A 53 -10.95 15.15 -1.96
CA ASN A 53 -9.56 15.57 -1.91
C ASN A 53 -8.77 14.75 -0.89
N ASN A 54 -9.34 14.53 0.29
CA ASN A 54 -8.76 13.68 1.32
C ASN A 54 -8.60 12.23 0.83
N PHE A 55 -9.64 11.68 0.18
CA PHE A 55 -9.61 10.34 -0.38
C PHE A 55 -8.52 10.18 -1.45
N MET A 56 -8.45 11.12 -2.38
CA MET A 56 -7.47 11.14 -3.46
C MET A 56 -6.05 11.32 -2.90
N PHE A 57 -5.86 12.19 -1.92
CA PHE A 57 -4.56 12.43 -1.29
C PHE A 57 -3.94 11.13 -0.74
N TRP A 58 -4.67 10.38 0.09
CA TRP A 58 -4.15 9.13 0.66
C TRP A 58 -3.96 8.04 -0.38
N SER A 59 -4.86 7.96 -1.37
CA SER A 59 -4.75 6.97 -2.45
C SER A 59 -3.53 7.22 -3.34
N VAL A 60 -3.29 8.48 -3.72
CA VAL A 60 -2.11 8.86 -4.52
C VAL A 60 -0.83 8.67 -3.70
N LEU A 61 -0.84 9.05 -2.42
CA LEU A 61 0.32 8.84 -1.56
C LEU A 61 0.67 7.35 -1.40
N ALA A 62 -0.33 6.48 -1.30
CA ALA A 62 -0.13 5.03 -1.30
C ALA A 62 0.52 4.53 -2.60
N LEU A 63 0.04 4.99 -3.76
CA LEU A 63 0.63 4.65 -5.06
C LEU A 63 2.07 5.13 -5.20
N ILE A 64 2.40 6.32 -4.69
CA ILE A 64 3.78 6.82 -4.63
C ILE A 64 4.66 5.90 -3.78
N CYS A 65 4.19 5.47 -2.60
CA CYS A 65 4.95 4.54 -1.76
C CYS A 65 5.22 3.21 -2.48
N LEU A 66 4.23 2.64 -3.16
CA LEU A 66 4.40 1.41 -3.94
C LEU A 66 5.37 1.61 -5.12
N ALA A 67 5.35 2.77 -5.77
CA ALA A 67 6.30 3.10 -6.83
C ALA A 67 7.75 3.22 -6.30
N VAL A 68 7.95 3.82 -5.12
CA VAL A 68 9.26 3.86 -4.47
C VAL A 68 9.73 2.45 -4.10
N GLU A 69 8.84 1.63 -3.54
CA GLU A 69 9.14 0.23 -3.20
C GLU A 69 9.55 -0.58 -4.44
N PHE A 70 8.87 -0.37 -5.57
CA PHE A 70 9.23 -0.96 -6.86
C PHE A 70 10.69 -0.66 -7.22
N PHE A 71 11.13 0.59 -7.14
CA PHE A 71 12.53 0.93 -7.44
C PHE A 71 13.52 0.26 -6.48
N ILE A 72 13.19 0.10 -5.20
CA ILE A 72 14.05 -0.57 -4.23
C ILE A 72 14.18 -2.06 -4.57
N ILE A 73 13.06 -2.73 -4.86
CA ILE A 73 13.04 -4.14 -5.25
C ILE A 73 13.91 -4.39 -6.50
N PHE A 74 13.75 -3.57 -7.54
CA PHE A 74 14.49 -3.70 -8.79
C PHE A 74 15.97 -3.30 -8.68
N SER A 75 16.37 -2.62 -7.60
CA SER A 75 17.79 -2.38 -7.33
C SER A 75 18.57 -3.66 -7.00
N GLY A 76 17.89 -4.77 -6.69
CA GLY A 76 18.49 -6.07 -6.40
C GLY A 76 19.17 -6.17 -5.03
N LYS A 77 19.32 -5.07 -4.29
CA LYS A 77 20.04 -5.03 -3.00
C LYS A 77 19.38 -5.84 -1.88
N THR A 78 18.07 -6.09 -1.95
CA THR A 78 17.32 -6.88 -0.96
C THR A 78 17.15 -8.35 -1.36
N LEU A 79 17.72 -8.78 -2.49
CA LEU A 79 17.50 -10.11 -3.07
C LEU A 79 17.83 -11.27 -2.12
N PHE A 80 18.87 -11.13 -1.30
CA PHE A 80 19.37 -12.21 -0.43
C PHE A 80 18.89 -12.10 1.03
N ASN A 81 18.06 -11.11 1.35
CA ASN A 81 17.56 -10.91 2.71
C ASN A 81 16.23 -11.63 2.95
N ASP A 82 16.27 -12.98 2.89
CA ASP A 82 15.07 -13.84 2.88
C ASP A 82 14.13 -13.59 4.07
N LYS A 83 14.67 -13.36 5.28
CA LYS A 83 13.87 -13.08 6.48
C LYS A 83 13.03 -11.82 6.31
N TYR A 84 13.63 -10.73 5.84
CA TYR A 84 12.91 -9.47 5.61
C TYR A 84 11.96 -9.58 4.42
N ASN A 85 12.36 -10.30 3.37
CA ASN A 85 11.50 -10.52 2.22
C ASN A 85 10.18 -11.22 2.63
N ILE A 86 10.23 -12.23 3.50
CA ILE A 86 9.02 -12.89 4.02
C ILE A 86 8.14 -11.92 4.83
N VAL A 87 8.75 -11.07 5.67
CA VAL A 87 8.00 -10.08 6.48
C VAL A 87 7.33 -9.04 5.58
N VAL A 88 8.01 -8.56 4.53
CA VAL A 88 7.44 -7.62 3.54
C VAL A 88 6.28 -8.27 2.78
N ILE A 89 6.41 -9.52 2.35
CA ILE A 89 5.29 -10.27 1.73
C ILE A 89 4.10 -10.34 2.69
N GLY A 90 4.35 -10.68 3.95
CA GLY A 90 3.29 -10.72 4.98
C GLY A 90 2.59 -9.38 5.15
N ALA A 91 3.35 -8.28 5.14
CA ALA A 91 2.80 -6.92 5.22
C ALA A 91 1.89 -6.60 4.02
N HIS A 92 2.30 -6.95 2.80
CA HIS A 92 1.44 -6.78 1.62
C HIS A 92 0.18 -7.63 1.67
N ILE A 93 0.25 -8.88 2.13
CA ILE A 93 -0.94 -9.74 2.28
C ILE A 93 -1.93 -9.13 3.28
N MET A 94 -1.43 -8.64 4.42
CA MET A 94 -2.28 -7.95 5.41
C MET A 94 -2.87 -6.65 4.84
N GLY A 95 -2.07 -5.87 4.11
CA GLY A 95 -2.51 -4.66 3.42
C GLY A 95 -3.64 -4.93 2.42
N LEU A 96 -3.49 -5.97 1.61
CA LEU A 96 -4.50 -6.40 0.63
C LEU A 96 -5.78 -6.86 1.32
N ALA A 97 -5.67 -7.67 2.37
CA ALA A 97 -6.82 -8.12 3.13
C ALA A 97 -7.59 -6.95 3.76
N ALA A 98 -6.88 -5.98 4.36
CA ALA A 98 -7.50 -4.79 4.91
C ALA A 98 -8.17 -3.92 3.83
N THR A 99 -7.53 -3.79 2.67
CA THR A 99 -8.10 -3.06 1.52
C THR A 99 -9.35 -3.73 0.99
N ALA A 100 -9.34 -5.06 0.86
CA ALA A 100 -10.49 -5.85 0.45
C ALA A 100 -11.67 -5.70 1.42
N VAL A 101 -11.42 -5.82 2.73
CA VAL A 101 -12.45 -5.63 3.77
C VAL A 101 -13.02 -4.20 3.72
N PHE A 102 -12.17 -3.19 3.56
CA PHE A 102 -12.62 -1.81 3.43
C PHE A 102 -13.55 -1.61 2.23
N MET A 103 -13.18 -2.14 1.05
CA MET A 103 -14.00 -2.09 -0.16
C MET A 103 -15.35 -2.81 0.03
N MET A 104 -15.36 -3.97 0.70
CA MET A 104 -16.57 -4.76 0.91
C MET A 104 -17.56 -4.14 1.90
N GLN A 105 -17.06 -3.47 2.95
CA GLN A 105 -17.91 -2.97 4.04
C GLN A 105 -18.37 -1.53 3.85
N SER A 106 -18.03 -0.88 2.73
CA SER A 106 -18.25 0.56 2.54
C SER A 106 -17.82 1.35 3.77
N ALA A 107 -16.60 1.12 4.25
CA ALA A 107 -16.12 1.81 5.45
C ALA A 107 -15.95 3.32 5.21
N HIS A 108 -16.07 4.11 6.27
CA HIS A 108 -15.98 5.57 6.21
C HIS A 108 -14.58 6.01 5.70
N TYR A 109 -14.53 7.00 4.80
CA TYR A 109 -13.29 7.41 4.13
C TYR A 109 -12.15 7.85 5.06
N THR A 110 -12.47 8.28 6.29
CA THR A 110 -11.46 8.66 7.30
C THR A 110 -10.56 7.50 7.73
N TYR A 111 -10.96 6.24 7.52
CA TYR A 111 -10.12 5.08 7.76
C TYR A 111 -9.08 4.83 6.65
N LEU A 112 -9.18 5.54 5.52
CA LEU A 112 -8.25 5.40 4.40
C LEU A 112 -6.79 5.69 4.79
N LYS A 113 -6.56 6.62 5.74
CA LYS A 113 -5.22 6.90 6.27
C LYS A 113 -4.58 5.68 6.95
N TRP A 114 -5.36 4.87 7.66
CA TRP A 114 -4.89 3.65 8.32
C TRP A 114 -4.56 2.58 7.29
N LEU A 115 -5.36 2.54 6.23
CA LEU A 115 -5.17 1.69 5.08
C LEU A 115 -3.88 2.04 4.33
N PHE A 116 -3.59 3.32 4.15
CA PHE A 116 -2.30 3.81 3.66
C PHE A 116 -1.14 3.32 4.54
N TYR A 117 -1.22 3.48 5.86
CA TYR A 117 -0.13 3.05 6.74
C TYR A 117 0.13 1.55 6.65
N LEU A 118 -0.93 0.74 6.70
CA LEU A 118 -0.81 -0.72 6.72
C LEU A 118 -0.41 -1.30 5.35
N ALA A 119 -1.00 -0.78 4.28
CA ALA A 119 -0.94 -1.39 2.95
C ALA A 119 0.08 -0.75 2.01
N ALA A 120 0.68 0.39 2.39
CA ALA A 120 1.71 1.05 1.58
C ALA A 120 2.92 1.50 2.40
N ALA A 121 2.73 2.27 3.47
CA ALA A 121 3.85 2.83 4.23
C ALA A 121 4.65 1.76 4.98
N LEU A 122 3.97 0.78 5.60
CA LEU A 122 4.60 -0.29 6.35
C LEU A 122 5.45 -1.22 5.45
N PRO A 123 4.93 -1.78 4.34
CA PRO A 123 5.75 -2.56 3.41
C PRO A 123 6.98 -1.80 2.91
N LEU A 124 6.80 -0.54 2.48
CA LEU A 124 7.90 0.32 2.06
C LEU A 124 8.94 0.53 3.17
N GLY A 125 8.50 0.84 4.39
CA GLY A 125 9.38 1.04 5.54
C GLY A 125 10.22 -0.21 5.85
N LEU A 126 9.59 -1.39 5.80
CA LEU A 126 10.27 -2.67 5.97
C LEU A 126 11.29 -2.93 4.85
N GLU A 127 10.96 -2.59 3.61
CA GLU A 127 11.86 -2.74 2.46
C GLU A 127 13.05 -1.76 2.55
N VAL A 128 12.84 -0.52 2.97
CA VAL A 128 13.92 0.48 3.20
C VAL A 128 14.88 0.02 4.31
N VAL A 129 14.33 -0.53 5.40
CA VAL A 129 15.14 -1.09 6.49
C VAL A 129 15.95 -2.29 5.98
N SER A 130 15.31 -3.21 5.24
CA SER A 130 15.98 -4.35 4.61
C SER A 130 17.12 -3.91 3.69
N TRP A 131 16.88 -2.91 2.84
CA TRP A 131 17.84 -2.34 1.91
C TRP A 131 19.07 -1.73 2.62
N THR A 132 18.83 -1.03 3.72
CA THR A 132 19.88 -0.40 4.53
C THR A 132 20.78 -1.47 5.16
N PHE A 133 20.21 -2.51 5.78
CA PHE A 133 20.98 -3.60 6.38
C PHE A 133 21.74 -4.44 5.34
N SER A 134 21.13 -4.71 4.18
CA SER A 134 21.84 -5.38 3.09
C SER A 134 23.07 -4.57 2.65
N THR A 135 22.92 -3.25 2.51
CA THR A 135 24.03 -2.38 2.09
C THR A 135 25.18 -2.35 3.10
N MET A 136 24.89 -2.41 4.40
CA MET A 136 25.93 -2.49 5.45
C MET A 136 26.71 -3.80 5.38
N ASN A 137 26.02 -4.94 5.21
CA ASN A 137 26.66 -6.26 5.15
C ASN A 137 27.55 -6.45 3.91
N PHE A 138 27.21 -5.83 2.78
CA PHE A 138 28.07 -5.84 1.59
C PHE A 138 29.32 -4.97 1.72
N ARG A 139 29.35 -3.98 2.63
CA ARG A 139 30.52 -3.11 2.84
C ARG A 139 31.51 -3.67 3.86
N SER A 140 31.11 -4.66 4.65
CA SER A 140 31.94 -5.33 5.65
C SER A 140 32.65 -6.57 5.13
N GLN A 141 32.48 -6.91 3.85
CA GLN A 141 33.18 -7.97 3.12
C GLN A 141 34.14 -7.34 2.12
#